data_AF-A0A257JCJ2-F1
#
_entry.id   AF-A0A257JCJ2-F1
#
_cell.length_a   1.000
_cell.length_b   1.000
_cell.length_c   1.000
_cell.angle_alpha   90.00
_cell.angle_beta   90.00
_cell.angle_gamma   90.00
#
_symmetry.space_group_name_H-M   'P 1'
#
loop_
_entity.id
_entity.type
_entity.pdbx_description
1 polymer ?
#
loop_
_entity_poly.entity_id
_entity_poly.type
_entity_poly.pdbx_seq_one_letter_code
_entity_poly.pdbx_strand_id
1 'polypeptide(L)'
;FEHFSIHGQTTKPKASLVWKPFSFLKLRASAAESFRAPNLVQTNTTPLRRQIGADDPYRQPVTGLLSDGTAQRTVFRQGNQNLEPEEAKTWVAGLVLDVPKVRGLSLSFDYFHMNQNKVIENVGGQAAIDRDELVLALATQAELAKGTNINQIDLGSGTAAYKGSNKIVRKPVTDADRLAFATYNAQQTSNNARRAVVGELVSVIDDYLNLSGR
;
A
#
# COMPACT_ATOMS: atom_id res chain seq x y z
N PHE A 1 17.83 23.79 -5.66
CA PHE A 1 16.50 24.21 -6.14
C PHE A 1 16.21 23.34 -7.33
N GLU A 2 15.06 22.69 -7.36
CA GLU A 2 14.71 21.72 -8.39
C GLU A 2 13.38 22.11 -9.02
N HIS A 3 13.27 21.94 -10.35
CA HIS A 3 12.05 22.18 -11.10
C HIS A 3 11.69 20.95 -11.94
N PHE A 4 10.45 20.49 -11.79
CA PHE A 4 9.88 19.35 -12.48
C PHE A 4 8.72 19.79 -13.36
N SER A 5 8.67 19.27 -14.59
CA SER A 5 7.57 19.50 -15.52
C SER A 5 6.23 18.97 -15.01
N ILE A 6 6.24 17.92 -14.17
CA ILE A 6 5.03 17.23 -13.68
C ILE A 6 4.79 17.36 -12.17
N HIS A 7 5.78 17.82 -11.39
CA HIS A 7 5.71 17.85 -9.91
C HIS A 7 6.06 19.22 -9.29
N GLY A 8 6.18 20.27 -10.11
CA GLY A 8 6.38 21.64 -9.62
C GLY A 8 7.80 21.95 -9.18
N GLN A 9 7.94 22.84 -8.20
CA GLN A 9 9.23 23.33 -7.71
C GLN A 9 9.46 22.89 -6.26
N THR A 10 10.69 22.52 -5.92
CA THR A 10 11.05 22.19 -4.54
C THR A 10 12.44 22.69 -4.16
N THR A 11 12.62 22.99 -2.88
CA THR A 11 13.92 23.41 -2.31
C THR A 11 14.30 22.40 -1.24
N LYS A 12 15.53 21.89 -1.33
CA LYS A 12 16.06 20.85 -0.44
C LYS A 12 17.33 21.36 0.22
N PRO A 13 17.21 22.04 1.38
CA PRO A 13 18.35 22.65 2.03
C PRO A 13 19.28 21.60 2.63
N LYS A 14 20.57 21.93 2.67
CA LYS A 14 21.61 21.16 3.35
C LYS A 14 22.53 22.09 4.10
N ALA A 15 22.75 21.79 5.37
CA ALA A 15 23.75 22.43 6.21
C ALA A 15 24.73 21.37 6.71
N SER A 16 26.01 21.72 6.80
CA SER A 16 27.04 20.82 7.30
C SER A 16 28.11 21.62 8.05
N LEU A 17 28.56 21.09 9.17
CA LEU A 17 29.58 21.67 10.02
C LEU A 17 30.66 20.62 10.29
N VAL A 18 31.92 21.03 10.13
CA VAL A 18 33.08 20.30 10.61
C VAL A 18 33.83 21.21 11.55
N TRP A 19 34.07 20.75 12.77
CA TRP A 19 34.76 21.51 13.79
C TRP A 19 35.91 20.67 14.36
N LYS A 20 37.09 21.29 14.45
CA LYS A 20 38.28 20.69 15.04
C LYS A 20 38.68 21.54 16.25
N PRO A 21 38.01 21.37 17.41
CA PRO A 21 38.35 22.11 18.61
C PRO A 21 39.80 21.84 19.07
N PHE A 22 40.30 20.63 18.83
CA PHE A 22 41.65 20.21 19.16
C PHE A 22 42.28 19.43 18.01
N SER A 23 43.61 19.30 18.00
CA SER A 23 44.32 18.50 16.99
C SER A 23 43.94 17.02 17.00
N PHE A 24 43.52 16.50 18.16
CA PHE A 24 43.15 15.10 18.37
C PHE A 24 41.64 14.82 18.27
N LEU A 25 40.80 15.85 18.12
CA LEU A 25 39.34 15.72 18.11
C LEU A 25 38.73 16.45 16.92
N LYS A 26 37.95 15.72 16.12
CA LYS A 26 37.19 16.24 14.98
C LYS A 26 35.74 15.87 15.14
N LEU A 27 34.88 16.88 15.11
CA LEU A 27 33.43 16.75 15.19
C LEU A 27 32.83 17.05 13.80
N ARG A 28 31.81 16.27 13.42
CA ARG A 28 31.07 16.44 12.17
C ARG A 28 29.56 16.41 12.45
N ALA A 29 28.83 17.32 11.84
CA ALA A 29 27.37 17.32 11.87
C ALA A 29 26.81 17.76 10.52
N SER A 30 25.69 17.17 10.10
CA SER A 30 24.96 17.62 8.91
C SER A 30 23.47 17.40 9.05
N ALA A 31 22.70 18.34 8.52
CA ALA A 31 21.25 18.25 8.37
C ALA A 31 20.91 18.49 6.90
N ALA A 32 20.09 17.62 6.32
CA ALA A 32 19.71 17.73 4.92
C ALA A 32 18.28 17.29 4.70
N GLU A 33 17.62 17.95 3.74
CA GLU A 33 16.42 17.41 3.12
C GLU A 33 16.79 16.78 1.77
N SER A 34 16.13 15.69 1.42
CA SER A 34 16.24 15.04 0.13
C SER A 34 14.86 14.62 -0.38
N PHE A 35 14.82 14.18 -1.63
CA PHE A 35 13.61 13.70 -2.26
C PHE A 35 13.93 12.68 -3.35
N ARG A 36 12.92 11.93 -3.76
CA ARG A 36 12.96 11.05 -4.93
C ARG A 36 11.69 11.24 -5.74
N ALA A 37 11.83 11.76 -6.95
CA ALA A 37 10.71 11.82 -7.88
C ALA A 37 10.22 10.40 -8.27
N PRO A 38 8.91 10.23 -8.55
CA PRO A 38 8.41 9.02 -9.16
C PRO A 38 9.14 8.72 -10.48
N ASN A 39 9.53 7.46 -10.69
CA ASN A 39 10.11 7.06 -11.98
C ASN A 39 9.01 6.80 -13.03
N LEU A 40 9.41 6.62 -14.30
CA LEU A 40 8.46 6.46 -15.40
C LEU A 40 7.56 5.22 -15.24
N VAL A 41 8.04 4.13 -14.64
CA VAL A 41 7.20 2.95 -14.40
C VAL A 41 6.14 3.23 -13.33
N GLN A 42 6.46 4.07 -12.35
CA GLN A 42 5.55 4.48 -11.29
C GLN A 42 4.46 5.43 -11.79
N THR A 43 4.73 6.23 -12.82
CA THR A 43 3.74 7.18 -13.38
C THR A 43 3.04 6.68 -14.64
N ASN A 44 3.68 5.82 -15.46
CA ASN A 44 3.11 5.36 -16.74
C ASN A 44 1.79 4.60 -16.55
N THR A 45 0.73 5.17 -17.08
CA THR A 45 -0.66 4.74 -16.88
C THR A 45 -1.09 3.59 -17.79
N THR A 46 -0.30 3.22 -18.80
CA THR A 46 -0.66 2.10 -19.68
C THR A 46 -0.68 0.80 -18.87
N PRO A 47 -1.83 0.14 -18.70
CA PRO A 47 -1.91 -1.03 -17.84
C PRO A 47 -1.19 -2.23 -18.46
N LEU A 48 -0.27 -2.83 -17.69
CA LEU A 48 0.41 -4.07 -18.03
C LEU A 48 -0.36 -5.24 -17.44
N ARG A 49 -0.84 -6.14 -18.31
CA ARG A 49 -1.50 -7.37 -17.87
C ARG A 49 -0.47 -8.36 -17.34
N ARG A 50 -0.70 -8.86 -16.13
CA ARG A 50 0.09 -9.87 -15.43
C ARG A 50 -0.83 -10.94 -14.86
N GLN A 51 -0.22 -12.04 -14.42
CA GLN A 51 -0.89 -13.07 -13.64
C GLN A 51 -0.17 -13.22 -12.30
N ILE A 52 -0.92 -13.31 -11.21
CA ILE A 52 -0.38 -13.63 -9.88
C ILE A 52 -1.20 -14.76 -9.27
N GLY A 53 -0.61 -15.56 -8.37
CA GLY A 53 -1.39 -16.40 -7.47
C GLY A 53 -1.96 -15.55 -6.35
N ALA A 54 -3.29 -15.54 -6.18
CA ALA A 54 -3.96 -14.79 -5.13
C ALA A 54 -5.30 -15.42 -4.74
N ASP A 55 -5.62 -15.30 -3.46
CA ASP A 55 -6.86 -15.77 -2.86
C ASP A 55 -7.94 -14.68 -2.92
N ASP A 56 -9.21 -15.09 -3.02
CA ASP A 56 -10.38 -14.24 -2.78
C ASP A 56 -10.92 -14.58 -1.38
N PRO A 57 -10.40 -13.93 -0.32
CA PRO A 57 -10.76 -14.24 1.06
C PRO A 57 -12.23 -13.92 1.36
N TYR A 58 -12.91 -13.14 0.51
CA TYR A 58 -14.33 -12.88 0.66
C TYR A 58 -15.21 -14.05 0.21
N ARG A 59 -14.85 -14.72 -0.90
CA ARG A 59 -15.63 -15.85 -1.44
C ARG A 59 -15.11 -17.21 -1.00
N GLN A 60 -13.81 -17.39 -0.81
CA GLN A 60 -13.21 -18.70 -0.55
C GLN A 60 -13.82 -19.42 0.67
N PRO A 61 -14.04 -18.78 1.83
CA PRO A 61 -14.66 -19.44 2.98
C PRO A 61 -16.16 -19.76 2.78
N VAL A 62 -16.79 -19.13 1.79
CA VAL A 62 -18.23 -19.26 1.49
C VAL A 62 -18.48 -20.37 0.47
N THR A 63 -17.69 -20.40 -0.60
CA THR A 63 -17.90 -21.29 -1.74
C THR A 63 -17.05 -22.57 -1.64
N GLY A 64 -15.90 -22.51 -0.96
CA GLY A 64 -14.92 -23.60 -0.90
C GLY A 64 -14.31 -23.96 -2.27
N LEU A 65 -14.52 -23.13 -3.30
CA LEU A 65 -14.06 -23.42 -4.67
C LEU A 65 -12.57 -23.11 -4.84
N LEU A 66 -11.88 -23.94 -5.64
CA LEU A 66 -10.48 -23.71 -6.00
C LEU A 66 -10.28 -22.40 -6.78
N SER A 67 -11.29 -21.96 -7.54
CA SER A 67 -11.29 -20.67 -8.24
C SER A 67 -11.30 -19.47 -7.30
N ASP A 68 -11.73 -19.66 -6.05
CA ASP A 68 -11.75 -18.62 -5.01
C ASP A 68 -10.55 -18.70 -4.06
N GLY A 69 -9.90 -19.86 -3.94
CA GLY A 69 -8.60 -19.99 -3.28
C GLY A 69 -7.44 -19.45 -4.13
N THR A 70 -6.27 -20.09 -4.01
CA THR A 70 -5.04 -19.64 -4.69
C THR A 70 -5.13 -19.93 -6.17
N ALA A 71 -5.76 -19.03 -6.89
CA ALA A 71 -5.94 -19.09 -8.32
C ALA A 71 -5.04 -18.05 -8.99
N GLN A 72 -4.67 -18.34 -10.24
CA GLN A 72 -4.02 -17.37 -11.09
C GLN A 72 -5.04 -16.25 -11.41
N ARG A 73 -4.83 -15.05 -10.89
CA ARG A 73 -5.67 -13.87 -11.12
C ARG A 73 -5.07 -12.93 -12.16
N THR A 74 -5.93 -12.37 -13.01
CA THR A 74 -5.52 -11.31 -13.93
C THR A 74 -5.30 -10.02 -13.15
N VAL A 75 -4.11 -9.44 -13.26
CA VAL A 75 -3.75 -8.17 -12.63
C VAL A 75 -3.33 -7.17 -13.69
N PHE A 76 -3.85 -5.96 -13.59
CA PHE A 76 -3.44 -4.83 -14.40
C PHE A 76 -2.51 -3.95 -13.57
N ARG A 77 -1.21 -4.12 -13.78
CA ARG A 77 -0.20 -3.26 -13.16
C ARG A 77 -0.12 -1.95 -13.90
N GLN A 78 -0.35 -0.83 -13.21
CA GLN A 78 -0.35 0.49 -13.84
C GLN A 78 0.30 1.54 -12.93
N GLY A 79 0.87 2.55 -13.56
CA GLY A 79 1.34 3.74 -12.88
C GLY A 79 0.20 4.62 -12.37
N ASN A 80 0.55 5.57 -11.52
CA ASN A 80 -0.36 6.54 -10.94
C ASN A 80 0.22 7.95 -11.15
N GLN A 81 -0.49 8.79 -11.92
CA GLN A 81 -0.07 10.15 -12.22
C GLN A 81 -0.23 11.10 -11.03
N ASN A 82 -0.98 10.69 -10.01
CA ASN A 82 -1.20 11.48 -8.80
C ASN A 82 -0.13 11.22 -7.73
N LEU A 83 0.95 10.50 -8.07
CA LEU A 83 2.05 10.28 -7.13
C LEU A 83 2.78 11.59 -6.83
N GLU A 84 3.07 11.78 -5.56
CA GLU A 84 3.93 12.84 -5.08
C GLU A 84 5.38 12.33 -4.96
N PRO A 85 6.39 13.21 -5.07
CA PRO A 85 7.75 12.85 -4.73
C PRO A 85 7.89 12.34 -3.29
N GLU A 86 8.72 11.32 -3.09
CA GLU A 86 9.13 10.90 -1.75
C GLU A 86 10.03 11.99 -1.15
N GLU A 87 9.97 12.18 0.16
CA GLU A 87 10.79 13.17 0.86
C GLU A 87 11.51 12.55 2.06
N ALA A 88 12.72 13.00 2.35
CA ALA A 88 13.41 12.58 3.56
C ALA A 88 14.13 13.75 4.26
N LYS A 89 14.20 13.67 5.58
CA LYS A 89 14.99 14.56 6.44
C LYS A 89 16.03 13.72 7.16
N THR A 90 17.29 14.08 7.00
CA THR A 90 18.42 13.32 7.53
C THR A 90 19.29 14.20 8.41
N TRP A 91 19.64 13.69 9.58
CA TRP A 91 20.58 14.29 10.52
C TRP A 91 21.71 13.29 10.77
N VAL A 92 22.94 13.74 10.66
CA VAL A 92 24.14 12.95 10.94
C VAL A 92 24.98 13.72 11.94
N ALA A 93 25.48 13.03 12.96
CA ALA A 93 26.44 13.55 13.91
C ALA A 93 27.53 12.51 14.12
N GLY A 94 28.79 12.96 14.20
CA GLY A 94 29.91 12.06 14.36
C GLY A 94 31.13 12.72 14.94
N LEU A 95 32.04 11.90 15.42
CA LEU A 95 33.33 12.33 15.94
C LEU A 95 34.43 11.36 15.56
N VAL A 96 35.63 11.90 15.44
CA VAL A 96 36.87 11.16 15.29
C VAL A 96 37.83 11.62 16.39
N LEU A 97 38.35 10.67 17.14
CA LEU A 97 39.28 10.85 18.24
C LEU A 97 40.59 10.14 17.89
N ASP A 98 41.64 10.90 17.64
CA ASP A 98 42.99 10.36 17.57
C ASP A 98 43.53 10.22 18.99
N VAL A 99 43.81 9.00 19.44
CA VAL A 99 44.11 8.73 20.85
C VAL A 99 45.46 9.35 21.21
N PRO A 100 45.50 10.38 22.08
CA PRO A 100 46.76 11.01 22.43
C PRO A 100 47.71 9.99 23.05
N LYS A 101 48.99 10.05 22.67
CA LYS A 101 50.08 9.18 23.17
C LYS A 101 50.07 7.73 22.64
N VAL A 102 49.14 7.36 21.76
CA VAL A 102 49.17 6.07 21.05
C VAL A 102 49.24 6.34 19.55
N ARG A 103 50.46 6.25 19.00
CA ARG A 103 50.71 6.58 17.59
C ARG A 103 49.92 5.64 16.68
N GLY A 104 49.07 6.22 15.83
CA GLY A 104 48.31 5.50 14.82
C GLY A 104 46.94 4.97 15.28
N LEU A 105 46.56 5.15 16.56
CA LEU A 105 45.24 4.74 17.03
C LEU A 105 44.23 5.89 16.86
N SER A 106 43.15 5.62 16.13
CA SER A 106 42.02 6.53 15.94
C SER A 106 40.70 5.79 16.20
N LEU A 107 39.77 6.46 16.86
CA LEU A 107 38.43 5.96 17.16
C LEU A 107 37.40 6.86 16.50
N SER A 108 36.42 6.28 15.83
CA SER A 108 35.32 7.02 15.20
C SER A 108 33.98 6.54 15.72
N PHE A 109 33.06 7.49 15.93
CA PHE A 109 31.68 7.22 16.26
C PHE A 109 30.77 8.07 15.37
N ASP A 110 29.71 7.45 14.84
CA ASP A 110 28.76 8.09 13.95
C ASP A 110 27.33 7.68 14.27
N TYR A 111 26.47 8.68 14.34
CA TYR A 111 25.03 8.53 14.51
C TYR A 111 24.32 9.17 13.32
N PHE A 112 23.31 8.47 12.80
CA PHE A 112 22.43 9.00 11.77
C PHE A 112 20.98 8.75 12.14
N HIS A 113 20.11 9.70 11.77
CA HIS A 113 18.68 9.58 11.87
C HIS A 113 18.05 10.07 10.57
N MET A 114 17.12 9.29 10.02
CA MET A 114 16.42 9.61 8.78
C MET A 114 14.92 9.39 8.97
N ASN A 115 14.14 10.42 8.65
CA ASN A 115 12.69 10.34 8.57
C ASN A 115 12.28 10.45 7.10
N GLN A 116 11.59 9.43 6.57
CA GLN A 116 11.18 9.36 5.17
C GLN A 116 9.64 9.35 5.08
N ASN A 117 9.10 10.23 4.23
CA ASN A 117 7.68 10.44 4.03
C ASN A 117 7.29 10.19 2.58
N LYS A 118 6.00 9.88 2.38
CA LYS A 118 5.39 9.70 1.05
C LYS A 118 6.07 8.63 0.22
N VAL A 119 6.62 7.59 0.86
CA VAL A 119 7.28 6.47 0.18
C VAL A 119 6.32 5.90 -0.87
N ILE A 120 6.79 5.76 -2.10
CA ILE A 120 6.00 5.24 -3.21
C ILE A 120 6.12 3.73 -3.17
N GLU A 121 5.02 3.07 -2.84
CA GLU A 121 4.92 1.63 -2.77
C GLU A 121 3.90 1.11 -3.77
N ASN A 122 4.12 -0.11 -4.25
CA ASN A 122 3.14 -0.83 -5.02
C ASN A 122 2.23 -1.60 -4.07
N VAL A 123 0.92 -1.38 -4.15
CA VAL A 123 -0.06 -2.00 -3.22
C VAL A 123 0.03 -3.52 -3.27
N GLY A 124 0.19 -4.09 -4.45
CA GLY A 124 0.17 -5.53 -4.67
C GLY A 124 -1.25 -6.06 -4.85
N GLY A 125 -1.40 -7.06 -5.72
CA GLY A 125 -2.72 -7.59 -6.06
C GLY A 125 -3.44 -8.25 -4.88
N GLN A 126 -2.75 -8.97 -4.00
CA GLN A 126 -3.38 -9.57 -2.81
C GLN A 126 -3.89 -8.50 -1.86
N ALA A 127 -3.09 -7.49 -1.52
CA ALA A 127 -3.52 -6.42 -0.62
C ALA A 127 -4.71 -5.62 -1.18
N ALA A 128 -4.80 -5.46 -2.50
CA ALA A 128 -5.96 -4.85 -3.14
C ALA A 128 -7.24 -5.70 -2.99
N ILE A 129 -7.11 -7.03 -3.04
CA ILE A 129 -8.22 -7.97 -2.78
C ILE A 129 -8.59 -7.98 -1.29
N ASP A 130 -7.61 -7.97 -0.38
CA ASP A 130 -7.86 -7.91 1.07
C ASP A 130 -8.61 -6.62 1.43
N ARG A 131 -8.26 -5.51 0.78
CA ARG A 131 -8.99 -4.25 0.92
C ARG A 131 -10.43 -4.35 0.42
N ASP A 132 -10.67 -5.09 -0.66
CA ASP A 132 -12.01 -5.34 -1.19
C ASP A 132 -12.85 -6.12 -0.19
N GLU A 133 -12.31 -7.18 0.42
CA GLU A 133 -12.99 -7.92 1.48
C GLU A 133 -13.46 -6.99 2.61
N LEU A 134 -12.58 -6.14 3.12
CA LEU A 134 -12.90 -5.20 4.19
C LEU A 134 -14.03 -4.25 3.79
N VAL A 135 -13.98 -3.70 2.57
CA VAL A 135 -14.99 -2.76 2.09
C VAL A 135 -16.34 -3.45 1.90
N LEU A 136 -16.36 -4.68 1.33
CA LEU A 136 -17.58 -5.46 1.17
C LEU A 136 -18.19 -5.86 2.53
N ALA A 137 -17.36 -6.22 3.50
CA ALA A 137 -17.81 -6.52 4.86
C ALA A 137 -18.47 -5.29 5.51
N LEU A 138 -17.83 -4.12 5.40
CA LEU A 138 -18.39 -2.86 5.92
C LEU A 138 -19.71 -2.48 5.22
N ALA A 139 -19.78 -2.62 3.89
CA ALA A 139 -21.01 -2.36 3.14
C ALA A 139 -22.15 -3.31 3.54
N THR A 140 -21.85 -4.60 3.72
CA THR A 140 -22.82 -5.60 4.20
C THR A 140 -23.32 -5.24 5.59
N GLN A 141 -22.41 -4.92 6.52
CA GLN A 141 -22.77 -4.54 7.89
C GLN A 141 -23.62 -3.28 7.94
N ALA A 142 -23.34 -2.28 7.10
CA ALA A 142 -24.12 -1.06 7.01
C ALA A 142 -25.58 -1.32 6.58
N GLU A 143 -25.81 -2.25 5.66
CA GLU A 143 -27.17 -2.65 5.24
C GLU A 143 -27.89 -3.51 6.28
N LEU A 144 -27.17 -4.44 6.93
CA LEU A 144 -27.74 -5.22 8.05
C LEU A 144 -28.15 -4.32 9.22
N ALA A 145 -27.38 -3.27 9.51
CA ALA A 145 -27.71 -2.28 10.54
C ALA A 145 -28.97 -1.47 10.22
N LYS A 146 -29.34 -1.34 8.94
CA LYS A 146 -30.62 -0.74 8.51
C LYS A 146 -31.80 -1.71 8.60
N GLY A 147 -31.55 -2.98 8.90
CA GLY A 147 -32.57 -4.04 8.92
C GLY A 147 -32.81 -4.72 7.56
N THR A 148 -31.98 -4.44 6.54
CA THR A 148 -32.07 -5.11 5.24
C THR A 148 -31.80 -6.60 5.41
N ASN A 149 -32.64 -7.46 4.82
CA ASN A 149 -32.40 -8.91 4.85
C ASN A 149 -31.10 -9.24 4.09
N ILE A 150 -30.23 -10.09 4.66
CA ILE A 150 -28.94 -10.47 4.06
C ILE A 150 -29.05 -10.95 2.60
N ASN A 151 -30.13 -11.65 2.25
CA ASN A 151 -30.34 -12.19 0.91
C ASN A 151 -30.82 -11.12 -0.10
N GLN A 152 -31.19 -9.94 0.37
CA GLN A 152 -31.64 -8.79 -0.42
C GLN A 152 -30.58 -7.70 -0.55
N ILE A 153 -29.45 -7.82 0.15
CA ILE A 153 -28.35 -6.85 0.05
C ILE A 153 -27.67 -7.02 -1.31
N ASP A 154 -27.79 -6.00 -2.15
CA ASP A 154 -27.08 -5.90 -3.43
C ASP A 154 -25.83 -5.02 -3.29
N LEU A 155 -24.67 -5.65 -3.45
CA LEU A 155 -23.37 -4.98 -3.44
C LEU A 155 -22.93 -4.53 -4.85
N GLY A 156 -23.77 -4.72 -5.87
CA GLY A 156 -23.53 -4.25 -7.23
C GLY A 156 -22.44 -5.02 -7.99
N SER A 157 -22.15 -6.27 -7.60
CA SER A 157 -21.12 -7.10 -8.25
C SER A 157 -21.36 -7.20 -9.77
N GLY A 158 -20.33 -6.92 -10.56
CA GLY A 158 -20.44 -6.90 -12.03
C GLY A 158 -21.07 -5.64 -12.63
N THR A 159 -21.30 -4.60 -11.84
CA THR A 159 -21.90 -3.33 -12.29
C THR A 159 -21.05 -2.13 -11.91
N ALA A 160 -21.35 -0.96 -12.48
CA ALA A 160 -20.72 0.30 -12.08
C ALA A 160 -21.09 0.76 -10.64
N ALA A 161 -22.13 0.17 -10.05
CA ALA A 161 -22.57 0.47 -8.68
C ALA A 161 -21.89 -0.40 -7.61
N TYR A 162 -20.84 -1.16 -7.99
CA TYR A 162 -20.11 -2.05 -7.11
C TYR A 162 -19.63 -1.33 -5.84
N LYS A 163 -19.94 -1.93 -4.68
CA LYS A 163 -19.68 -1.35 -3.36
C LYS A 163 -18.32 -1.73 -2.78
N GLY A 164 -17.60 -2.67 -3.39
CA GLY A 164 -16.26 -3.05 -2.98
C GLY A 164 -15.19 -2.05 -3.40
N SER A 165 -13.94 -2.52 -3.43
CA SER A 165 -12.81 -1.70 -3.85
C SER A 165 -12.94 -1.30 -5.33
N ASN A 166 -12.69 -0.03 -5.65
CA ASN A 166 -12.64 0.45 -7.04
C ASN A 166 -11.45 -0.12 -7.85
N LYS A 167 -10.58 -0.91 -7.20
CA LYS A 167 -9.49 -1.64 -7.83
C LYS A 167 -9.88 -3.04 -8.26
N ILE A 168 -11.10 -3.48 -7.95
CA ILE A 168 -11.56 -4.84 -8.19
C ILE A 168 -12.69 -4.87 -9.20
N VAL A 169 -12.60 -5.80 -10.15
CA VAL A 169 -13.69 -6.16 -11.04
C VAL A 169 -14.15 -7.57 -10.71
N ARG A 170 -15.44 -7.73 -10.47
CA ARG A 170 -16.10 -9.03 -10.24
C ARG A 170 -17.12 -9.30 -11.33
N LYS A 171 -17.48 -10.57 -11.52
CA LYS A 171 -18.60 -10.98 -12.38
C LYS A 171 -19.94 -10.58 -11.74
N PRO A 172 -21.02 -10.49 -12.54
CA PRO A 172 -22.38 -10.48 -12.00
C PRO A 172 -22.65 -11.70 -11.11
N VAL A 173 -23.52 -11.53 -10.12
CA VAL A 173 -23.94 -12.61 -9.21
C VAL A 173 -24.74 -13.66 -10.00
N THR A 174 -24.38 -14.93 -9.82
CA THR A 174 -25.11 -16.09 -10.36
C THR A 174 -26.02 -16.74 -9.31
N ASP A 175 -26.92 -17.62 -9.74
CA ASP A 175 -27.77 -18.38 -8.80
C ASP A 175 -26.97 -19.33 -7.91
N ALA A 176 -25.87 -19.89 -8.44
CA ALA A 176 -24.94 -20.69 -7.66
C ALA A 176 -24.28 -19.88 -6.53
N ASP A 177 -23.92 -18.62 -6.81
CA ASP A 177 -23.40 -17.70 -5.78
C ASP A 177 -24.44 -17.45 -4.70
N ARG A 178 -25.69 -17.15 -5.09
CA ARG A 178 -26.77 -16.90 -4.12
C ARG A 178 -26.98 -18.10 -3.22
N LEU A 179 -26.99 -19.31 -3.78
CA LEU A 179 -27.16 -20.54 -3.01
C LEU A 179 -26.01 -20.77 -2.03
N ALA A 180 -24.76 -20.60 -2.47
CA ALA A 180 -23.59 -20.78 -1.62
C ALA A 180 -23.57 -19.77 -0.46
N PHE A 181 -23.80 -18.49 -0.75
CA PHE A 181 -23.86 -17.43 0.27
C PHE A 181 -25.04 -17.60 1.22
N ALA A 182 -26.22 -17.99 0.74
CA ALA A 182 -27.37 -18.28 1.60
C ALA A 182 -27.07 -19.46 2.55
N THR A 183 -26.45 -20.52 2.04
CA THR A 183 -26.05 -21.69 2.84
C THR A 183 -25.04 -21.31 3.91
N TYR A 184 -24.00 -20.55 3.54
CA TYR A 184 -23.00 -20.04 4.49
C TYR A 184 -23.65 -19.15 5.57
N ASN A 185 -24.50 -18.21 5.17
CA ASN A 185 -25.14 -17.26 6.08
C ASN A 185 -26.12 -17.93 7.05
N ALA A 186 -26.78 -19.01 6.64
CA ALA A 186 -27.67 -19.80 7.50
C ALA A 186 -26.92 -20.46 8.67
N GLN A 187 -25.61 -20.71 8.52
CA GLN A 187 -24.76 -21.26 9.57
C GLN A 187 -24.21 -20.19 10.54
N GLN A 188 -24.33 -18.91 10.19
CA GLN A 188 -23.78 -17.81 11.00
C GLN A 188 -24.74 -17.38 12.12
N THR A 189 -24.22 -17.35 13.34
CA THR A 189 -24.96 -16.94 14.55
C THR A 189 -24.94 -15.44 14.82
N SER A 190 -24.07 -14.70 14.11
CA SER A 190 -23.92 -13.25 14.24
C SER A 190 -23.95 -12.57 12.88
N ASN A 191 -24.57 -11.39 12.82
CA ASN A 191 -24.56 -10.53 11.62
C ASN A 191 -23.15 -10.11 11.21
N ASN A 192 -22.18 -10.06 12.13
CA ASN A 192 -20.80 -9.69 11.80
C ASN A 192 -20.08 -10.73 10.93
N ALA A 193 -20.53 -11.99 10.99
CA ALA A 193 -19.95 -13.09 10.20
C ALA A 193 -20.71 -13.33 8.88
N ARG A 194 -21.88 -12.70 8.69
CA ARG A 194 -22.67 -12.83 7.46
C ARG A 194 -22.07 -11.98 6.35
N ARG A 195 -22.15 -12.49 5.12
CA ARG A 195 -21.60 -11.86 3.92
C ARG A 195 -22.69 -11.71 2.88
N ALA A 196 -22.86 -10.53 2.30
CA ALA A 196 -23.75 -10.38 1.15
C ALA A 196 -23.07 -10.95 -0.11
N VAL A 197 -23.88 -11.43 -1.04
CA VAL A 197 -23.43 -12.20 -2.21
C VAL A 197 -22.65 -11.32 -3.19
N VAL A 198 -21.52 -11.84 -3.68
CA VAL A 198 -20.75 -11.26 -4.78
C VAL A 198 -20.31 -12.35 -5.76
N GLY A 199 -20.12 -11.97 -7.02
CA GLY A 199 -19.61 -12.84 -8.06
C GLY A 199 -18.09 -13.01 -8.02
N GLU A 200 -17.60 -13.90 -8.86
CA GLU A 200 -16.17 -14.24 -8.96
C GLU A 200 -15.30 -13.05 -9.34
N LEU A 201 -14.12 -12.96 -8.72
CA LEU A 201 -13.09 -11.99 -9.08
C LEU A 201 -12.60 -12.20 -10.52
N VAL A 202 -12.65 -11.15 -11.34
CA VAL A 202 -12.22 -11.14 -12.75
C VAL A 202 -10.82 -10.57 -12.87
N SER A 203 -10.60 -9.39 -12.29
CA SER A 203 -9.32 -8.69 -12.38
C SER A 203 -9.09 -7.74 -11.21
N VAL A 204 -7.82 -7.43 -11.01
CA VAL A 204 -7.33 -6.51 -9.98
C VAL A 204 -6.50 -5.43 -10.63
N ILE A 205 -6.68 -4.19 -10.20
CA ILE A 205 -5.78 -3.08 -10.49
C ILE A 205 -4.72 -3.04 -9.40
N ASP A 206 -3.47 -3.14 -9.81
CA ASP A 206 -2.30 -3.11 -8.95
C ASP A 206 -1.47 -1.86 -9.28
N ASP A 207 -1.66 -0.79 -8.50
CA ASP A 207 -1.03 0.49 -8.74
C ASP A 207 -0.10 0.93 -7.61
N TYR A 208 0.45 2.13 -7.78
CA TYR A 208 1.36 2.76 -6.85
C TYR A 208 0.64 3.83 -6.03
N LEU A 209 1.01 3.96 -4.76
CA LEU A 209 0.54 5.01 -3.86
C LEU A 209 1.68 5.56 -3.00
N ASN A 210 1.49 6.77 -2.47
CA ASN A 210 2.33 7.31 -1.42
C ASN A 210 1.83 6.79 -0.07
N LEU A 211 2.69 6.11 0.69
CA LEU A 211 2.41 5.70 2.07
C LEU A 211 2.22 6.92 2.97
N SER A 212 1.35 6.79 3.97
CA SER A 212 1.35 7.70 5.12
C SER A 212 2.72 7.66 5.78
N GLY A 213 3.31 8.85 6.05
CA GLY A 213 4.63 8.96 6.68
C GLY A 213 4.75 8.10 7.94
N ARG A 214 5.93 7.49 8.14
CA ARG A 214 6.28 6.70 9.32
C ARG A 214 7.30 7.44 10.17
#